data_AF-A0A9D8LF11-F1
#
_entry.id   AF-A0A9D8LF11-F1
#
_cell.length_a   1.000
_cell.length_b   1.000
_cell.length_c   1.000
_cell.angle_alpha   90.00
_cell.angle_beta   90.00
_cell.angle_gamma   90.00
#
_symmetry.space_group_name_H-M   'P 1'
#
loop_
_entity.id
_entity.type
_entity.pdbx_description
1 polymer ?
#
loop_
_entity_poly.entity_id
_entity_poly.type
_entity_poly.pdbx_seq_one_letter_code
_entity_poly.pdbx_strand_id
1 'polypeptide(L)' 'MAMPPTLHEALIAQLRTLLLNGELADGSRIPEAKLCERFGVSRTPLREALKVMAAEGFVT' A
#
# COMPACT_ATOMS: atom_id res chain seq x y z
N MET A 1 -16.84 18.58 -8.90
CA MET A 1 -17.04 17.14 -8.61
C MET A 1 -15.68 16.48 -8.74
N ALA A 2 -15.10 15.96 -7.66
CA ALA A 2 -13.78 15.33 -7.71
C ALA A 2 -13.87 13.97 -8.44
N MET A 3 -12.88 13.64 -9.28
CA MET A 3 -12.77 12.30 -9.84
C MET A 3 -12.50 11.29 -8.72
N PRO A 4 -13.06 10.07 -8.81
CA PRO A 4 -12.71 9.01 -7.87
C PRO A 4 -11.20 8.73 -7.98
N PRO A 5 -10.53 8.42 -6.85
CA PRO A 5 -9.11 8.13 -6.87
C PRO A 5 -8.82 6.94 -7.78
N THR A 6 -7.67 6.97 -8.44
CA THR A 6 -7.18 5.81 -9.18
C THR A 6 -6.97 4.63 -8.23
N LEU A 7 -6.97 3.41 -8.76
CA LEU A 7 -6.66 2.20 -7.98
C LEU A 7 -5.33 2.35 -7.21
N HIS A 8 -4.35 2.98 -7.84
CA HIS A 8 -3.03 3.19 -7.28
C HIS A 8 -3.06 4.16 -6.08
N GLU A 9 -3.73 5.30 -6.22
CA GLU A 9 -3.91 6.26 -5.11
C GLU A 9 -4.69 5.65 -3.95
N ALA A 10 -5.74 4.88 -4.25
CA ALA A 10 -6.53 4.18 -3.25
C ALA A 10 -5.70 3.10 -2.51
N LEU A 11 -4.78 2.41 -3.20
CA LEU A 11 -3.86 1.46 -2.57
C LEU A 11 -2.87 2.16 -1.63
N ILE A 12 -2.26 3.28 -2.06
CA ILE A 12 -1.34 4.05 -1.21
C ILE A 12 -2.06 4.55 0.04
N ALA A 13 -3.26 5.11 -0.10
CA ALA A 13 -4.04 5.59 1.04
C ALA A 13 -4.33 4.46 2.05
N GLN A 14 -4.76 3.28 1.57
CA GLN A 14 -5.02 2.14 2.44
C GLN A 14 -3.74 1.62 3.11
N LEU A 15 -2.63 1.51 2.39
CA LEU A 15 -1.35 1.08 2.94
C LEU A 15 -0.84 2.02 4.04
N ARG A 16 -0.99 3.34 3.86
CA ARG A 16 -0.69 4.33 4.90
C ARG A 16 -1.56 4.15 6.13
N THR A 17 -2.86 3.88 5.97
CA THR A 17 -3.74 3.56 7.11
C THR A 17 -3.25 2.34 7.88
N LEU A 18 -2.81 1.27 7.19
CA LEU A 18 -2.26 0.09 7.85
C LEU A 18 -0.99 0.39 8.66
N LEU A 19 -0.09 1.21 8.11
CA LEU A 19 1.11 1.68 8.82
C LEU A 19 0.74 2.50 10.06
N LEU A 20 -0.15 3.48 9.92
CA LEU A 20 -0.58 4.36 11.02
C LEU A 20 -1.29 3.60 12.15
N ASN A 21 -2.02 2.53 11.80
CA ASN A 21 -2.67 1.65 12.78
C ASN A 21 -1.70 0.62 13.41
N GLY A 22 -0.45 0.55 12.95
CA GLY A 22 0.52 -0.45 13.39
C GLY A 22 0.26 -1.87 12.86
N GLU A 23 -0.63 -2.03 11.87
CA GLU A 23 -0.86 -3.32 11.20
C GLU A 23 0.30 -3.71 10.26
N LEU A 24 0.98 -2.70 9.71
CA LEU A 24 2.29 -2.84 9.09
C LEU A 24 3.30 -2.16 9.99
N ALA A 25 4.16 -2.94 10.63
CA ALA A 25 5.21 -2.38 11.47
C ALA A 25 6.33 -1.78 10.61
N ASP A 26 6.88 -0.65 11.05
CA ASP A 26 8.05 -0.04 10.43
C ASP A 26 9.23 -1.04 10.40
N GLY A 27 9.95 -1.08 9.27
CA GLY A 27 11.04 -2.03 9.02
C GLY A 27 10.64 -3.51 8.96
N SER A 28 9.34 -3.84 9.06
CA SER A 28 8.88 -5.22 8.98
C SER A 28 8.71 -5.68 7.53
N ARG A 29 8.85 -6.98 7.31
CA ARG A 29 8.65 -7.57 5.99
C ARG A 29 7.20 -7.40 5.55
N ILE A 30 6.99 -6.71 4.42
CA ILE A 30 5.65 -6.52 3.85
C ILE A 30 5.10 -7.85 3.34
N PRO A 31 3.93 -8.31 3.85
CA PRO A 31 3.31 -9.56 3.42
C PRO A 31 2.53 -9.34 2.12
N GLU A 32 3.22 -9.14 0.99
CA GLU A 32 2.61 -8.81 -0.32
C GLU A 32 1.44 -9.74 -0.70
N ALA A 33 1.59 -11.05 -0.49
CA ALA A 33 0.54 -12.02 -0.81
C ALA A 33 -0.75 -11.75 -0.03
N LYS A 34 -0.65 -11.48 1.28
CA LYS A 34 -1.81 -11.17 2.13
C LYS A 34 -2.44 -9.83 1.75
N LEU A 35 -1.63 -8.85 1.38
CA LEU A 35 -2.13 -7.53 0.95
C LEU A 35 -2.84 -7.62 -0.41
N CYS A 36 -2.30 -8.39 -1.35
CA CYS A 36 -2.96 -8.68 -2.63
C CYS A 36 -4.34 -9.31 -2.42
N GLU A 37 -4.43 -10.32 -1.55
CA GLU A 37 -5.71 -10.96 -1.19
C GLU A 37 -6.66 -9.97 -0.50
N ARG A 38 -6.16 -9.20 0.48
CA ARG A 38 -6.96 -8.21 1.23
C ARG A 38 -7.53 -7.11 0.33
N PHE A 39 -6.74 -6.61 -0.61
CA PHE A 39 -7.15 -5.51 -1.48
C PHE A 39 -7.79 -5.99 -2.80
N GLY A 40 -7.80 -7.29 -3.07
CA GLY A 40 -8.33 -7.85 -4.32
C GLY A 40 -7.52 -7.42 -5.55
N VAL A 41 -6.20 -7.24 -5.40
CA VAL A 41 -5.32 -6.75 -6.47
C VAL A 41 -4.20 -7.75 -6.79
N SER A 42 -3.68 -7.69 -8.00
CA SER A 42 -2.46 -8.43 -8.35
C SER A 42 -1.21 -7.79 -7.73
N ARG A 43 -0.07 -8.49 -7.82
CA ARG A 43 1.19 -8.00 -7.26
C ARG A 43 1.73 -6.74 -7.95
N THR A 44 1.46 -6.57 -9.25
CA THR A 44 1.94 -5.41 -10.01
C THR A 44 1.47 -4.07 -9.44
N PRO A 45 0.16 -3.78 -9.32
CA PRO A 45 -0.30 -2.52 -8.76
C PRO A 45 0.08 -2.33 -7.29
N LEU A 46 0.12 -3.42 -6.51
CA LEU A 46 0.60 -3.37 -5.13
C LEU A 46 2.06 -2.92 -5.06
N ARG A 47 2.95 -3.52 -5.87
CA ARG A 47 4.37 -3.18 -5.87
C ARG A 47 4.63 -1.77 -6.37
N GLU A 48 3.86 -1.27 -7.34
CA GLU A 48 3.96 0.13 -7.75
C GLU A 48 3.59 1.06 -6.57
N ALA A 49 2.51 0.76 -5.83
CA ALA A 49 2.13 1.57 -4.66
C ALA A 49 3.21 1.50 -3.56
N LEU A 50 3.78 0.33 -3.32
CA LEU A 50 4.87 0.13 -2.37
C LEU A 50 6.14 0.89 -2.77
N LYS A 51 6.46 0.99 -4.07
CA LYS A 51 7.60 1.81 -4.55
C LYS A 51 7.42 3.29 -4.20
N VAL A 52 6.19 3.82 -4.35
CA VAL A 52 5.90 5.20 -3.97
C VAL A 52 6.04 5.38 -2.46
N MET A 53 5.48 4.47 -1.66
CA MET A 53 5.65 4.52 -0.20
C MET A 53 7.11 4.41 0.23
N ALA A 54 7.92 3.61 -0.47
CA ALA A 54 9.35 3.49 -0.20
C ALA A 54 10.11 4.77 -0.55
N ALA A 55 9.78 5.42 -1.67
CA ALA A 55 10.35 6.70 -2.05
C ALA A 55 10.01 7.83 -1.05
N GLU A 56 8.87 7.72 -0.37
CA GLU A 56 8.44 8.64 0.69
C GLU A 56 8.99 8.29 2.08
N GLY A 57 9.69 7.15 2.22
CA GLY A 57 10.29 6.72 3.48
C GLY A 57 9.33 6.02 4.45
N PHE A 58 8.15 5.57 4.00
CA PHE A 58 7.20 4.83 4.83
C PHE A 58 7.52 3.34 4.96
N VAL A 59 8.23 2.77 3.98
CA VAL A 59 8.61 1.34 3.94
C VAL A 59 9.97 1.17 3.27
N THR A 60 10.62 0.02 3.48
CA THR A 60 11.92 -0.33 2.87
C THR A 60 11.95 -1.75 2.31
#